data_AF-A0AAW8F2M8-F1
#
_entry.id   AF-A0AAW8F2M8-F1
#
_cell.length_a   1.000
_cell.length_b   1.000
_cell.length_c   1.000
_cell.angle_alpha   90.00
_cell.angle_beta   90.00
_cell.angle_gamma   90.00
#
_symmetry.space_group_name_H-M   'P 1'
#
loop_
_entity.id
_entity.type
_entity.pdbx_description
1 polymer ?
#
loop_
_entity_poly.entity_id
_entity_poly.type
_entity_poly.pdbx_seq_one_letter_code
_entity_poly.pdbx_strand_id
1 'polypeptide(L)'
;MIRAGRRKYAQNSEELAAAMGLTIGTFRNKQPYADENFPPQISSDGARVKLWDSEQTAAHLAGRPVPELPHEDDEQDLLDRNEAAAELGVSPKTWDKNYKTHPQTAPHLTLVKGVEHCPRGIVHAFRTSKDTGGGPKGRPKGSGDMVPRDEISTRVGDLIDEDPAVTLATVQERIGLSYAAAARALPRLRGERIADLLQREPDLTPEEAATRLGYPTAVQRTALASAATELRARHVQPYLQRVADVLVGADLAEAQDVRVQRLEGDVLAVSVALSGSGAPALVWDERYGWRTAVSKRHPIGKETGTPPEGDGIRYLSEHQQPEPAELLAALTDRRHGSRHPKTVYPAGGTLRG
;
A
#
# COMPACT_ATOMS: atom_id res chain seq x y z
N MET A 1 -23.75 -23.76 11.22
CA MET A 1 -24.41 -23.51 9.93
C MET A 1 -25.86 -23.98 10.01
N ILE A 2 -26.80 -23.28 9.38
CA ILE A 2 -28.20 -23.74 9.31
C ILE A 2 -28.36 -24.60 8.05
N ARG A 3 -28.65 -25.89 8.22
CA ARG A 3 -28.82 -26.83 7.10
C ARG A 3 -30.02 -26.49 6.21
N ALA A 4 -29.94 -26.86 4.93
CA ALA A 4 -31.04 -26.73 3.98
C ALA A 4 -32.36 -27.28 4.54
N GLY A 5 -33.46 -26.53 4.35
CA GLY A 5 -34.78 -26.90 4.87
C GLY A 5 -34.96 -26.78 6.40
N ARG A 6 -33.92 -26.44 7.16
CA ARG A 6 -33.98 -26.32 8.64
C ARG A 6 -34.15 -24.88 9.15
N ARG A 7 -34.19 -23.87 8.27
CA ARG A 7 -34.37 -22.45 8.64
C ARG A 7 -35.51 -22.19 9.63
N LYS A 8 -36.64 -22.90 9.49
CA LYS A 8 -37.82 -22.76 10.35
C LYS A 8 -37.62 -23.24 11.79
N TYR A 9 -36.60 -24.07 12.04
CA TYR A 9 -36.25 -24.58 13.36
C TYR A 9 -35.15 -23.76 14.03
N ALA A 10 -34.54 -22.79 13.35
CA ALA A 10 -33.54 -21.94 13.98
C ALA A 10 -34.19 -21.10 15.09
N GLN A 11 -33.62 -21.17 16.29
CA GLN A 11 -34.04 -20.37 17.45
C GLN A 11 -32.84 -19.72 18.14
N ASN A 12 -33.08 -18.58 18.78
CA ASN A 12 -32.06 -17.85 19.55
C ASN A 12 -32.12 -18.18 21.06
N SER A 13 -31.22 -17.60 21.85
CA SER A 13 -31.17 -17.81 23.30
C SER A 13 -32.44 -17.41 24.06
N GLU A 14 -33.20 -16.42 23.57
CA GLU A 14 -34.44 -15.98 24.22
C GLU A 14 -35.56 -16.98 24.02
N GLU A 15 -35.70 -17.49 22.79
CA GLU A 15 -36.67 -18.52 22.43
C GLU A 15 -36.35 -19.85 23.12
N LEU A 16 -35.07 -20.23 23.17
CA LEU A 16 -34.64 -21.42 23.90
C LEU A 16 -34.85 -21.28 25.41
N ALA A 17 -34.56 -20.12 25.99
CA ALA A 17 -34.85 -19.87 27.41
C ALA A 17 -36.35 -19.98 27.71
N ALA A 18 -37.19 -19.41 26.85
CA ALA A 18 -38.65 -19.50 26.96
C ALA A 18 -39.14 -20.95 26.84
N ALA A 19 -38.60 -21.73 25.92
CA ALA A 19 -38.93 -23.15 25.76
C ALA A 19 -38.55 -23.99 27.00
N MET A 20 -37.55 -23.56 27.76
CA MET A 20 -37.14 -24.19 29.02
C MET A 20 -37.89 -23.65 30.25
N GLY A 21 -38.81 -22.69 30.08
CA GLY A 21 -39.48 -22.02 31.20
C GLY A 21 -38.54 -21.15 32.05
N LEU A 22 -37.43 -20.68 31.47
CA LEU A 22 -36.42 -19.86 32.15
C LEU A 22 -36.49 -18.40 31.69
N THR A 23 -36.15 -17.48 32.59
CA THR A 23 -35.82 -16.11 32.17
C THR A 23 -34.49 -16.10 31.43
N ILE A 24 -34.29 -15.15 30.50
CA ILE A 24 -33.02 -15.01 29.76
C ILE A 24 -31.82 -14.81 30.69
N GLY A 25 -31.99 -14.14 31.83
CA GLY A 25 -30.94 -13.95 32.83
C GLY A 25 -30.53 -15.27 33.48
N THR A 26 -31.51 -16.08 33.91
CA THR A 26 -31.25 -17.42 34.47
C THR A 26 -30.59 -18.33 33.45
N PHE A 27 -31.04 -18.31 32.19
CA PHE A 27 -30.46 -19.09 31.10
C PHE A 27 -28.99 -18.73 30.85
N ARG A 28 -28.64 -17.44 30.84
CA ARG A 28 -27.25 -16.98 30.68
C ARG A 28 -26.35 -17.35 31.85
N ASN A 29 -26.89 -17.35 33.07
CA ASN A 29 -26.12 -17.69 34.27
C ASN A 29 -25.90 -19.19 34.42
N LYS A 30 -26.93 -20.01 34.16
CA LYS A 30 -26.84 -21.47 34.29
C LYS A 30 -26.15 -22.14 33.10
N GLN A 31 -26.17 -21.49 31.93
CA GLN A 31 -25.59 -22.00 30.69
C GLN A 31 -25.94 -23.48 30.43
N PRO A 32 -27.23 -23.86 30.38
CA PRO A 32 -27.62 -25.25 30.22
C PRO A 32 -27.08 -25.89 28.93
N TYR A 33 -26.80 -25.07 27.92
CA TYR A 33 -26.19 -25.45 26.65
C TYR A 33 -24.68 -25.77 26.73
N ALA A 34 -24.07 -25.70 27.92
CA ALA A 34 -22.68 -26.09 28.15
C ALA A 34 -22.54 -27.56 28.60
N ASP A 35 -23.65 -28.26 28.84
CA ASP A 35 -23.65 -29.70 29.08
C ASP A 35 -23.22 -30.44 27.81
N GLU A 36 -22.35 -31.44 27.94
CA GLU A 36 -21.84 -32.26 26.83
C GLU A 36 -22.96 -32.98 26.07
N ASN A 37 -24.08 -33.29 26.73
CA ASN A 37 -25.22 -33.98 26.12
C ASN A 37 -26.20 -33.01 25.45
N PHE A 38 -26.00 -31.70 25.57
CA PHE A 38 -26.89 -30.71 24.97
C PHE A 38 -26.68 -30.64 23.45
N PRO A 39 -27.74 -30.48 22.64
CA PRO A 39 -27.59 -30.38 21.20
C PRO A 39 -26.62 -29.26 20.77
N PRO A 40 -25.79 -29.52 19.75
CA PRO A 40 -24.79 -28.57 19.30
C PRO A 40 -25.43 -27.29 18.76
N GLN A 41 -24.66 -26.20 18.78
CA GLN A 41 -25.08 -24.94 18.18
C GLN A 41 -25.05 -25.05 16.65
N ILE A 42 -26.00 -24.39 15.99
CA ILE A 42 -26.04 -24.24 14.53
C ILE A 42 -25.48 -22.89 14.06
N SER A 43 -24.96 -22.06 14.97
CA SER A 43 -24.14 -20.89 14.65
C SER A 43 -22.65 -21.24 14.65
N SER A 44 -21.82 -20.46 13.98
CA SER A 44 -20.36 -20.63 14.02
C SER A 44 -19.76 -20.47 15.42
N ASP A 45 -18.60 -21.09 15.63
CA ASP A 45 -17.81 -20.91 16.84
C ASP A 45 -17.48 -19.43 17.07
N GLY A 46 -17.74 -18.95 18.29
CA GLY A 46 -17.55 -17.55 18.66
C GLY A 46 -18.58 -16.57 18.08
N ALA A 47 -19.68 -17.06 17.49
CA ALA A 47 -20.78 -16.19 17.06
C ALA A 47 -21.36 -15.39 18.23
N ARG A 48 -21.60 -14.10 18.00
CA ARG A 48 -22.18 -13.18 19.01
C ARG A 48 -23.60 -13.59 19.39
N VAL A 49 -24.37 -14.07 18.40
CA VAL A 49 -25.72 -14.59 18.60
C VAL A 49 -25.64 -16.10 18.39
N LYS A 50 -25.88 -16.85 19.45
CA LYS A 50 -25.91 -18.31 19.42
C LYS A 50 -27.27 -18.78 18.91
N LEU A 51 -27.24 -19.73 17.98
CA LEU A 51 -28.43 -20.33 17.40
C LEU A 51 -28.43 -21.84 17.66
N TRP A 52 -29.62 -22.38 17.88
CA TRP A 52 -29.86 -23.82 18.02
C TRP A 52 -30.98 -24.27 17.09
N ASP A 53 -31.03 -25.57 16.82
CA ASP A 53 -32.18 -26.20 16.17
C ASP A 53 -33.25 -26.52 17.23
N SER A 54 -34.46 -26.00 17.03
CA SER A 54 -35.57 -26.13 17.96
C SER A 54 -36.13 -27.54 18.04
N GLU A 55 -36.01 -28.34 16.97
CA GLU A 55 -36.42 -29.74 16.96
C GLU A 55 -35.46 -30.59 17.79
N GLN A 56 -34.15 -30.37 17.63
CA GLN A 56 -33.13 -31.06 18.41
C GLN A 56 -33.22 -30.73 19.90
N THR A 57 -33.32 -29.45 20.24
CA THR A 57 -33.45 -29.01 21.63
C THR A 57 -34.77 -29.47 22.26
N ALA A 58 -35.89 -29.44 21.53
CA ALA A 58 -37.16 -29.98 22.04
C ALA A 58 -37.12 -31.50 22.25
N ALA A 59 -36.42 -32.25 21.39
CA ALA A 59 -36.21 -33.68 21.59
C ALA A 59 -35.39 -33.95 22.86
N HIS A 60 -34.27 -33.24 23.02
CA HIS A 60 -33.42 -33.34 24.20
C HIS A 60 -34.17 -33.01 25.50
N LEU A 61 -34.90 -31.89 25.54
CA LEU A 61 -35.68 -31.48 26.71
C LEU A 61 -36.82 -32.45 27.05
N ALA A 62 -37.37 -33.15 26.05
CA ALA A 62 -38.38 -34.18 26.25
C ALA A 62 -37.79 -35.56 26.58
N GLY A 63 -36.45 -35.70 26.70
CA GLY A 63 -35.78 -36.99 26.90
C GLY A 63 -35.92 -37.95 25.73
N ARG A 64 -36.23 -37.43 24.53
CA ARG A 64 -36.33 -38.21 23.29
C ARG A 64 -34.98 -38.22 22.56
N PRO A 65 -34.71 -39.25 21.72
CA PRO A 65 -33.55 -39.24 20.84
C PRO A 65 -33.49 -37.95 20.00
N VAL A 66 -32.34 -37.28 20.01
CA VAL A 66 -32.13 -36.04 19.26
C VAL A 66 -32.02 -36.37 17.77
N PRO A 67 -32.87 -35.82 16.89
CA PRO A 67 -32.77 -36.05 15.46
C PRO A 67 -31.43 -35.61 14.92
N GLU A 68 -30.81 -36.44 14.08
CA GLU A 68 -29.58 -36.08 13.40
C GLU A 68 -29.87 -35.00 12.34
N LEU A 69 -28.99 -34.00 12.25
CA LEU A 69 -29.04 -33.02 11.17
C LEU A 69 -28.40 -33.64 9.92
N PRO A 70 -28.85 -33.24 8.71
CA PRO A 70 -28.16 -33.61 7.48
C PRO A 70 -26.66 -33.31 7.57
N HIS A 71 -25.84 -34.29 7.20
CA HIS A 71 -24.38 -34.16 7.22
C HIS A 71 -23.81 -33.68 5.87
N GLU A 72 -24.52 -33.97 4.78
CA GLU A 72 -24.13 -33.54 3.44
C GLU A 72 -24.30 -32.02 3.29
N ASP A 73 -23.30 -31.38 2.67
CA ASP A 73 -23.36 -29.98 2.34
C ASP A 73 -24.31 -29.74 1.16
N ASP A 74 -25.20 -28.77 1.31
CA ASP A 74 -26.22 -28.41 0.31
C ASP A 74 -26.05 -26.95 -0.10
N GLU A 75 -26.28 -26.62 -1.37
CA GLU A 75 -26.18 -25.25 -1.88
C GLU A 75 -27.15 -24.26 -1.19
N GLN A 76 -28.22 -24.76 -0.58
CA GLN A 76 -29.19 -23.99 0.20
C GLN A 76 -28.85 -23.91 1.70
N ASP A 77 -27.73 -24.47 2.13
CA ASP A 77 -27.21 -24.26 3.49
C ASP A 77 -26.97 -22.76 3.71
N LEU A 78 -27.43 -22.26 4.85
CA LEU A 78 -27.29 -20.86 5.22
C LEU A 78 -26.06 -20.69 6.10
N LEU A 79 -25.04 -20.04 5.52
CA LEU A 79 -23.76 -19.74 6.15
C LEU A 79 -23.82 -18.41 6.86
N ASP A 80 -23.44 -18.37 8.13
CA ASP A 80 -23.23 -17.09 8.81
C ASP A 80 -21.95 -16.38 8.32
N ARG A 81 -21.67 -15.20 8.86
CA ARG A 81 -20.47 -14.40 8.53
C ARG A 81 -19.17 -15.19 8.58
N ASN A 82 -18.95 -15.99 9.62
CA ASN A 82 -17.68 -16.68 9.81
C ASN A 82 -17.59 -17.89 8.88
N GLU A 83 -18.70 -18.60 8.69
CA GLU A 83 -18.80 -19.75 7.80
C GLU A 83 -18.62 -19.35 6.33
N ALA A 84 -19.28 -18.27 5.90
CA ALA A 84 -19.13 -17.77 4.54
C ALA A 84 -17.71 -17.24 4.27
N ALA A 85 -17.06 -16.66 5.28
CA ALA A 85 -15.67 -16.25 5.20
C ALA A 85 -14.72 -17.45 5.09
N ALA A 86 -14.96 -18.50 5.89
CA ALA A 86 -14.21 -19.75 5.85
C ALA A 86 -14.34 -20.45 4.48
N GLU A 87 -15.55 -20.50 3.92
CA GLU A 87 -15.84 -21.09 2.60
C GLU A 87 -15.11 -20.39 1.45
N LEU A 88 -14.85 -19.08 1.59
CA LEU A 88 -14.06 -18.29 0.64
C LEU A 88 -12.56 -18.23 0.97
N GLY A 89 -12.10 -18.81 2.08
CA GLY A 89 -10.72 -18.72 2.54
C GLY A 89 -10.27 -17.29 2.89
N VAL A 90 -11.18 -16.46 3.40
CA VAL A 90 -10.90 -15.05 3.77
C VAL A 90 -11.20 -14.77 5.24
N SER A 91 -10.71 -13.65 5.77
CA SER A 91 -11.07 -13.24 7.13
C SER A 91 -12.52 -12.74 7.21
N PRO A 92 -13.22 -12.91 8.35
CA PRO A 92 -14.55 -12.34 8.56
C PRO A 92 -14.61 -10.82 8.37
N LYS A 93 -13.51 -10.10 8.65
CA LYS A 93 -13.40 -8.64 8.39
C LYS A 93 -13.39 -8.33 6.89
N THR A 94 -12.76 -9.18 6.08
CA THR A 94 -12.77 -9.05 4.62
C THR A 94 -14.16 -9.34 4.07
N TRP A 95 -14.86 -10.32 4.64
CA TRP A 95 -16.28 -10.59 4.35
C TRP A 95 -17.13 -9.33 4.48
N ASP A 96 -17.09 -8.68 5.64
CA ASP A 96 -17.90 -7.48 5.91
C ASP A 96 -17.62 -6.33 4.93
N LYS A 97 -16.34 -6.10 4.62
CA LYS A 97 -15.93 -4.94 3.81
C LYS A 97 -16.23 -5.11 2.32
N ASN A 98 -15.99 -6.31 1.79
CA ASN A 98 -15.87 -6.51 0.35
C ASN A 98 -16.90 -7.49 -0.22
N TYR A 99 -17.38 -8.44 0.59
CA TYR A 99 -18.19 -9.55 0.09
C TYR A 99 -19.65 -9.41 0.47
N LYS A 100 -19.97 -8.96 1.69
CA LYS A 100 -21.36 -8.71 2.10
C LYS A 100 -22.07 -7.69 1.20
N THR A 101 -21.35 -6.68 0.72
CA THR A 101 -21.88 -5.59 -0.10
C THR A 101 -21.75 -5.83 -1.61
N HIS A 102 -21.20 -6.97 -2.02
CA HIS A 102 -20.96 -7.25 -3.43
C HIS A 102 -22.28 -7.53 -4.19
N PRO A 103 -22.45 -7.06 -5.43
CA PRO A 103 -23.72 -7.22 -6.17
C PRO A 103 -24.18 -8.67 -6.36
N GLN A 104 -23.27 -9.64 -6.39
CA GLN A 104 -23.59 -11.07 -6.57
C GLN A 104 -24.01 -11.79 -5.28
N THR A 105 -23.76 -11.21 -4.10
CA THR A 105 -23.98 -11.85 -2.79
C THR A 105 -25.01 -11.07 -1.97
N ALA A 106 -24.94 -9.73 -1.98
CA ALA A 106 -25.79 -8.84 -1.22
C ALA A 106 -27.30 -9.09 -1.42
N PRO A 107 -27.81 -9.35 -2.66
CA PRO A 107 -29.24 -9.62 -2.87
C PRO A 107 -29.74 -10.91 -2.23
N HIS A 108 -28.83 -11.84 -1.91
CA HIS A 108 -29.17 -13.17 -1.41
C HIS A 108 -29.00 -13.31 0.11
N LEU A 109 -28.56 -12.25 0.80
CA LEU A 109 -28.43 -12.26 2.25
C LEU A 109 -29.80 -12.36 2.89
N THR A 110 -29.95 -13.28 3.85
CA THR A 110 -31.19 -13.50 4.58
C THR A 110 -30.97 -13.34 6.06
N LEU A 111 -31.89 -12.63 6.73
CA LEU A 111 -31.85 -12.48 8.18
C LEU A 111 -32.57 -13.68 8.83
N VAL A 112 -31.88 -14.36 9.74
CA VAL A 112 -32.42 -15.44 10.57
C VAL A 112 -32.13 -15.11 12.02
N LYS A 113 -33.19 -14.85 12.80
CA LYS A 113 -33.10 -14.49 14.23
C LYS A 113 -32.09 -13.37 14.54
N GLY A 114 -32.02 -12.37 13.66
CA GLY A 114 -31.12 -11.21 13.80
C GLY A 114 -29.69 -11.44 13.30
N VAL A 115 -29.38 -12.60 12.72
CA VAL A 115 -28.08 -12.92 12.12
C VAL A 115 -28.25 -13.05 10.61
N GLU A 116 -27.41 -12.34 9.85
CA GLU A 116 -27.36 -12.44 8.41
C GLU A 116 -26.68 -13.73 7.99
N HIS A 117 -27.30 -14.44 7.05
CA HIS A 117 -26.76 -15.64 6.45
C HIS A 117 -26.79 -15.55 4.92
N CYS A 118 -25.80 -16.17 4.29
CA CYS A 118 -25.69 -16.29 2.84
C CYS A 118 -25.86 -17.76 2.43
N PRO A 119 -26.66 -18.07 1.38
CA PRO A 119 -26.72 -19.43 0.85
C PRO A 119 -25.36 -19.90 0.33
N ARG A 120 -24.95 -21.12 0.68
CA ARG A 120 -23.67 -21.75 0.31
C ARG A 120 -23.44 -21.74 -1.20
N GLY A 121 -24.47 -22.04 -2.00
CA GLY A 121 -24.42 -22.04 -3.46
C GLY A 121 -24.07 -20.66 -4.05
N ILE A 122 -24.54 -19.57 -3.42
CA ILE A 122 -24.19 -18.21 -3.85
C ILE A 122 -22.72 -17.91 -3.55
N VAL A 123 -22.22 -18.36 -2.39
CA VAL A 123 -20.81 -18.24 -2.03
C VAL A 123 -19.92 -19.03 -3.00
N HIS A 124 -20.33 -20.24 -3.37
CA HIS A 124 -19.63 -21.04 -4.38
C HIS A 124 -19.68 -20.42 -5.78
N ALA A 125 -20.85 -19.99 -6.25
CA ALA A 125 -21.00 -19.33 -7.56
C ALA A 125 -20.15 -18.05 -7.65
N PHE A 126 -20.05 -17.31 -6.55
CA PHE A 126 -19.14 -16.17 -6.45
C PHE A 126 -17.67 -16.63 -6.55
N ARG A 127 -17.28 -17.71 -5.87
CA ARG A 127 -15.92 -18.28 -5.95
C ARG A 127 -15.57 -18.71 -7.37
N THR A 128 -16.44 -19.47 -8.04
CA THR A 128 -16.21 -19.95 -9.41
C THR A 128 -16.26 -18.84 -10.46
N SER A 129 -17.14 -17.83 -10.32
CA SER A 129 -17.11 -16.66 -11.21
C SER A 129 -15.83 -15.85 -11.06
N LYS A 130 -15.26 -15.79 -9.86
CA LYS A 130 -13.94 -15.22 -9.60
C LYS A 130 -12.79 -16.09 -10.11
N ASP A 131 -12.93 -17.41 -10.16
CA ASP A 131 -11.90 -18.30 -10.71
C ASP A 131 -11.91 -18.35 -12.25
N THR A 132 -13.05 -18.03 -12.88
CA THR A 132 -13.18 -17.92 -14.35
C THR A 132 -12.89 -16.50 -14.88
N GLY A 133 -13.05 -15.48 -14.04
CA GLY A 133 -12.70 -14.08 -14.34
C GLY A 133 -11.46 -13.56 -13.59
N GLY A 134 -10.75 -14.43 -12.86
CA GLY A 134 -9.65 -14.07 -11.99
C GLY A 134 -8.33 -14.53 -12.58
N GLY A 135 -7.75 -13.67 -13.43
CA GLY A 135 -6.29 -13.67 -13.57
C GLY A 135 -5.65 -13.63 -12.17
N PRO A 136 -4.51 -14.31 -11.98
CA PRO A 136 -3.91 -14.51 -10.66
C PRO A 136 -3.81 -13.18 -9.89
N LYS A 137 -4.28 -13.19 -8.64
CA LYS A 137 -4.00 -12.10 -7.68
C LYS A 137 -2.53 -12.18 -7.30
N GLY A 138 -1.72 -11.57 -8.15
CA GLY A 138 -0.27 -11.55 -8.09
C GLY A 138 0.25 -11.47 -9.52
N ARG A 139 1.16 -10.52 -9.77
CA ARG A 139 1.89 -10.38 -11.03
C ARG A 139 2.39 -11.78 -11.45
N PRO A 140 1.96 -12.34 -12.60
CA PRO A 140 2.47 -13.62 -13.07
C PRO A 140 3.99 -13.62 -13.01
N LYS A 141 4.57 -14.72 -12.53
CA LYS A 141 6.03 -14.90 -12.53
C LYS A 141 6.51 -14.76 -13.98
N GLY A 142 7.11 -13.61 -14.32
CA GLY A 142 7.56 -13.29 -15.68
C GLY A 142 6.73 -12.26 -16.46
N SER A 143 5.63 -11.70 -15.92
CA SER A 143 4.99 -10.54 -16.57
C SER A 143 5.80 -9.28 -16.27
N GLY A 144 6.95 -9.11 -16.91
CA GLY A 144 7.68 -7.84 -16.93
C GLY A 144 6.77 -6.71 -17.39
N ASP A 145 7.17 -5.46 -17.16
CA ASP A 145 6.53 -4.37 -17.90
C ASP A 145 6.68 -4.77 -19.38
N MET A 146 5.60 -4.75 -20.18
CA MET A 146 5.63 -5.11 -21.61
C MET A 146 6.69 -4.32 -22.40
N VAL A 147 7.17 -3.25 -21.78
CA VAL A 147 8.23 -2.37 -22.22
C VAL A 147 9.40 -2.45 -21.22
N PRO A 148 10.62 -2.71 -21.70
CA PRO A 148 11.83 -2.57 -20.90
C PRO A 148 11.87 -1.20 -20.21
N ARG A 149 12.27 -1.15 -18.93
CA ARG A 149 12.16 0.07 -18.11
C ARG A 149 12.94 1.27 -18.67
N ASP A 150 14.03 0.98 -19.36
CA ASP A 150 14.88 1.90 -20.09
C ASP A 150 14.18 2.51 -21.32
N GLU A 151 13.23 1.80 -21.94
CA GLU A 151 12.48 2.30 -23.10
C GLU A 151 11.24 3.11 -22.75
N ILE A 152 10.77 3.06 -21.49
CA ILE A 152 9.55 3.74 -21.05
C ILE A 152 9.63 5.25 -21.30
N SER A 153 10.77 5.87 -20.98
CA SER A 153 10.97 7.31 -21.17
C SER A 153 10.82 7.71 -22.63
N THR A 154 11.52 6.99 -23.53
CA THR A 154 11.50 7.27 -24.97
C THR A 154 10.09 7.11 -25.53
N ARG A 155 9.44 5.96 -25.30
CA ARG A 155 8.12 5.68 -25.89
C ARG A 155 7.02 6.62 -25.39
N VAL A 156 7.04 6.97 -24.10
CA VAL A 156 6.07 7.95 -23.56
C VAL A 156 6.40 9.35 -24.08
N GLY A 157 7.69 9.67 -24.26
CA GLY A 157 8.14 10.92 -24.90
C GLY A 157 7.57 11.06 -26.31
N ASP A 158 7.75 10.05 -27.17
CA ASP A 158 7.23 10.05 -28.53
C ASP A 158 5.72 10.31 -28.57
N LEU A 159 4.95 9.72 -27.64
CA LEU A 159 3.52 9.99 -27.52
C LEU A 159 3.19 11.42 -27.12
N ILE A 160 3.99 12.07 -26.26
CA ILE A 160 3.79 13.47 -25.88
C ILE A 160 4.16 14.39 -27.07
N ASP A 161 5.15 14.02 -27.89
CA ASP A 161 5.51 14.76 -29.11
C ASP A 161 4.42 14.66 -30.19
N GLU A 162 3.80 13.49 -30.35
CA GLU A 162 2.65 13.30 -31.23
C GLU A 162 1.42 14.09 -30.74
N ASP A 163 1.11 13.99 -29.45
CA ASP A 163 -0.04 14.64 -28.82
C ASP A 163 0.31 15.13 -27.39
N PRO A 164 0.56 16.44 -27.20
CA PRO A 164 0.82 17.01 -25.88
C PRO A 164 -0.33 16.77 -24.87
N ALA A 165 -1.56 16.55 -25.36
CA ALA A 165 -2.75 16.27 -24.56
C ALA A 165 -2.93 14.79 -24.21
N VAL A 166 -1.99 13.91 -24.58
CA VAL A 166 -2.07 12.46 -24.37
C VAL A 166 -2.47 12.09 -22.93
N THR A 167 -3.43 11.19 -22.81
CA THR A 167 -4.01 10.79 -21.52
C THR A 167 -3.34 9.53 -20.95
N LEU A 168 -3.57 9.27 -19.65
CA LEU A 168 -3.14 8.01 -19.03
C LEU A 168 -3.71 6.79 -19.75
N ALA A 169 -4.99 6.84 -20.12
CA ALA A 169 -5.65 5.75 -20.83
C ALA A 169 -4.96 5.47 -22.18
N THR A 170 -4.63 6.51 -22.94
CA THR A 170 -3.91 6.39 -24.22
C THR A 170 -2.52 5.79 -24.03
N VAL A 171 -1.79 6.16 -22.98
CA VAL A 171 -0.48 5.56 -22.66
C VAL A 171 -0.62 4.08 -22.29
N GLN A 172 -1.63 3.72 -21.50
CA GLN A 172 -1.86 2.31 -21.16
C GLN A 172 -2.21 1.48 -22.40
N GLU A 173 -3.07 2.00 -23.27
CA GLU A 173 -3.51 1.32 -24.48
C GLU A 173 -2.38 1.19 -25.52
N ARG A 174 -1.68 2.27 -25.83
CA ARG A 174 -0.66 2.29 -26.90
C ARG A 174 0.68 1.67 -26.49
N ILE A 175 1.07 1.80 -25.22
CA ILE A 175 2.39 1.33 -24.74
C ILE A 175 2.26 0.03 -23.93
N GLY A 176 1.07 -0.27 -23.37
CA GLY A 176 0.89 -1.44 -22.50
C GLY A 176 1.44 -1.21 -21.09
N LEU A 177 1.59 0.05 -20.65
CA LEU A 177 1.99 0.36 -19.28
C LEU A 177 0.85 0.12 -18.30
N SER A 178 1.20 -0.24 -17.06
CA SER A 178 0.24 -0.17 -15.96
C SER A 178 -0.18 1.27 -15.69
N TYR A 179 -1.40 1.48 -15.16
CA TYR A 179 -1.86 2.80 -14.72
C TYR A 179 -0.84 3.50 -13.83
N ALA A 180 -0.28 2.80 -12.84
CA ALA A 180 0.71 3.36 -11.92
C ALA A 180 2.04 3.73 -12.59
N ALA A 181 2.45 3.04 -13.66
CA ALA A 181 3.62 3.40 -14.44
C ALA A 181 3.35 4.62 -15.33
N ALA A 182 2.21 4.64 -16.02
CA ALA A 182 1.76 5.78 -16.83
C ALA A 182 1.60 7.06 -15.98
N ALA A 183 0.99 6.94 -14.79
CA ALA A 183 0.76 8.04 -13.86
C ALA A 183 2.04 8.65 -13.28
N ARG A 184 3.14 7.87 -13.27
CA ARG A 184 4.47 8.36 -12.89
C ARG A 184 5.24 8.94 -14.08
N ALA A 185 5.19 8.28 -15.24
CA ALA A 185 5.97 8.68 -16.40
C ALA A 185 5.49 9.99 -17.03
N LEU A 186 4.18 10.16 -17.22
CA LEU A 186 3.62 11.30 -17.95
C LEU A 186 3.93 12.66 -17.29
N PRO A 187 3.60 12.90 -16.00
CA PRO A 187 3.91 14.17 -15.36
C PRO A 187 5.41 14.45 -15.32
N ARG A 188 6.24 13.41 -15.13
CA ARG A 188 7.69 13.53 -15.11
C ARG A 188 8.23 14.03 -16.45
N LEU A 189 7.91 13.36 -17.55
CA LEU A 189 8.41 13.73 -18.88
C LEU A 189 7.89 15.11 -19.33
N ARG A 190 6.64 15.45 -18.99
CA ARG A 190 6.12 16.81 -19.22
C ARG A 190 6.93 17.85 -18.44
N GLY A 191 7.26 17.55 -17.18
CA GLY A 191 8.09 18.39 -16.33
C GLY A 191 9.52 18.56 -16.86
N GLU A 192 10.14 17.48 -17.34
CA GLU A 192 11.46 17.50 -17.98
C GLU A 192 11.49 18.42 -19.19
N ARG A 193 10.47 18.34 -20.07
CA ARG A 193 10.36 19.22 -21.24
C ARG A 193 10.15 20.70 -20.89
N ILE A 194 9.39 20.97 -19.83
CA ILE A 194 9.26 22.35 -19.31
C ILE A 194 10.61 22.84 -18.82
N ALA A 195 11.35 22.04 -18.05
CA ALA A 195 12.68 22.39 -17.57
C ALA A 195 13.66 22.61 -18.74
N ASP A 196 13.63 21.76 -19.78
CA ASP A 196 14.45 21.91 -20.99
C ASP A 196 14.12 23.20 -21.76
N LEU A 197 12.85 23.58 -21.81
CA LEU A 197 12.43 24.82 -22.46
C LEU A 197 12.86 26.05 -21.64
N LEU A 198 12.67 26.04 -20.33
CA LEU A 198 13.11 27.11 -19.43
C LEU A 198 14.63 27.29 -19.44
N GLN A 199 15.39 26.21 -19.59
CA GLN A 199 16.84 26.30 -19.70
C GLN A 199 17.30 26.93 -21.02
N ARG A 200 16.55 26.71 -22.12
CA ARG A 200 16.83 27.33 -23.43
C ARG A 200 16.30 28.76 -23.53
N GLU A 201 15.19 29.06 -22.85
CA GLU A 201 14.51 30.35 -22.86
C GLU A 201 14.24 30.79 -21.41
N PRO A 202 15.24 31.35 -20.71
CA PRO A 202 15.14 31.67 -19.28
C PRO A 202 14.13 32.74 -18.91
N ASP A 203 13.70 33.55 -19.90
CA ASP A 203 12.73 34.63 -19.70
C ASP A 203 11.28 34.11 -19.60
N LEU A 204 11.04 32.83 -19.93
CA LEU A 204 9.72 32.22 -19.81
C LEU A 204 9.38 31.90 -18.35
N THR A 205 8.13 32.09 -18.00
CA THR A 205 7.55 31.49 -16.80
C THR A 205 7.25 30.01 -17.03
N PRO A 206 7.19 29.17 -15.97
CA PRO A 206 6.79 27.77 -16.08
C PRO A 206 5.44 27.55 -16.79
N GLU A 207 4.46 28.41 -16.53
CA GLU A 207 3.12 28.38 -17.13
C GLU A 207 3.15 28.71 -18.63
N GLU A 208 3.95 29.72 -19.03
CA GLU A 208 4.16 30.05 -20.45
C GLU A 208 4.88 28.91 -21.18
N ALA A 209 5.88 28.30 -20.55
CA ALA A 209 6.57 27.14 -21.09
C ALA A 209 5.59 25.96 -21.29
N ALA A 210 4.73 25.65 -20.31
CA ALA A 210 3.72 24.60 -20.43
C ALA A 210 2.70 24.89 -21.54
N THR A 211 2.26 26.15 -21.67
CA THR A 211 1.34 26.59 -22.72
C THR A 211 1.98 26.48 -24.10
N ARG A 212 3.24 26.88 -24.23
CA ARG A 212 4.01 26.80 -25.49
C ARG A 212 4.30 25.37 -25.92
N LEU A 213 4.46 24.45 -24.97
CA LEU A 213 4.54 23.00 -25.22
C LEU A 213 3.18 22.36 -25.54
N GLY A 214 2.09 23.14 -25.56
CA GLY A 214 0.76 22.67 -25.93
C GLY A 214 0.04 21.88 -24.83
N TYR A 215 0.49 21.93 -23.57
CA TYR A 215 -0.12 21.16 -22.50
C TYR A 215 -1.48 21.75 -22.06
N PRO A 216 -2.56 20.94 -22.07
CA PRO A 216 -3.88 21.38 -21.58
C PRO A 216 -3.84 21.80 -20.11
N THR A 217 -4.63 22.80 -19.74
CA THR A 217 -4.72 23.32 -18.35
C THR A 217 -4.96 22.22 -17.31
N ALA A 218 -5.75 21.19 -17.66
CA ALA A 218 -6.06 20.06 -16.78
C ALA A 218 -4.82 19.27 -16.32
N VAL A 219 -3.74 19.27 -17.11
CA VAL A 219 -2.49 18.55 -16.79
C VAL A 219 -1.35 19.48 -16.36
N GLN A 220 -1.52 20.80 -16.50
CA GLN A 220 -0.46 21.77 -16.18
C GLN A 220 -0.04 21.69 -14.71
N ARG A 221 -0.98 21.59 -13.77
CA ARG A 221 -0.64 21.54 -12.32
C ARG A 221 0.38 20.45 -11.99
N THR A 222 0.20 19.24 -12.51
CA THR A 222 1.08 18.11 -12.22
C THR A 222 2.38 18.15 -13.03
N ALA A 223 2.33 18.69 -14.25
CA ALA A 223 3.51 18.94 -15.07
C ALA A 223 4.42 20.01 -14.45
N LEU A 224 3.85 21.13 -13.98
CA LEU A 224 4.56 22.23 -13.31
C LEU A 224 5.21 21.78 -12.01
N ALA A 225 4.51 21.00 -11.18
CA ALA A 225 5.10 20.41 -9.97
C ALA A 225 6.29 19.50 -10.29
N SER A 226 6.19 18.72 -11.37
CA SER A 226 7.29 17.88 -11.84
C SER A 226 8.44 18.70 -12.43
N ALA A 227 8.15 19.78 -13.15
CA ALA A 227 9.14 20.71 -13.68
C ALA A 227 9.93 21.40 -12.56
N ALA A 228 9.23 21.88 -11.53
CA ALA A 228 9.88 22.48 -10.36
C ALA A 228 10.84 21.51 -9.68
N THR A 229 10.47 20.23 -9.59
CA THR A 229 11.33 19.18 -9.02
C THR A 229 12.54 18.88 -9.90
N GLU A 230 12.35 18.80 -11.21
CA GLU A 230 13.44 18.63 -12.17
C GLU A 230 14.44 19.82 -12.13
N LEU A 231 13.95 21.05 -12.06
CA LEU A 231 14.79 22.23 -11.94
C LEU A 231 15.60 22.23 -10.63
N ARG A 232 14.99 21.82 -9.50
CA ARG A 232 15.74 21.63 -8.24
C ARG A 232 16.83 20.57 -8.39
N ALA A 233 16.54 19.45 -9.07
CA ALA A 233 17.51 18.40 -9.32
C ALA A 233 18.70 18.90 -10.17
N ARG A 234 18.42 19.62 -11.26
CA ARG A 234 19.46 20.25 -12.10
C ARG A 234 20.29 21.28 -11.34
N HIS A 235 19.64 22.07 -10.48
CA HIS A 235 20.31 23.09 -9.69
C HIS A 235 21.31 22.49 -8.67
N VAL A 236 20.93 21.39 -8.01
CA VAL A 236 21.76 20.76 -6.97
C VAL A 236 22.83 19.81 -7.54
N GLN A 237 22.61 19.29 -8.75
CA GLN A 237 23.50 18.32 -9.40
C GLN A 237 24.99 18.74 -9.43
N PRO A 238 25.37 19.98 -9.82
CA PRO A 238 26.78 20.38 -9.84
C PRO A 238 27.42 20.39 -8.45
N TYR A 239 26.65 20.75 -7.41
CA TYR A 239 27.14 20.71 -6.03
C TYR A 239 27.40 19.27 -5.59
N LEU A 240 26.46 18.36 -5.86
CA LEU A 240 26.58 16.96 -5.47
C LEU A 240 27.75 16.26 -6.20
N GLN A 241 28.00 16.61 -7.47
CA GLN A 241 29.16 16.11 -8.19
C GLN A 241 30.47 16.61 -7.57
N ARG A 242 30.58 17.90 -7.21
CA ARG A 242 31.77 18.42 -6.51
C ARG A 242 32.06 17.70 -5.19
N VAL A 243 31.01 17.34 -4.45
CA VAL A 243 31.17 16.54 -3.22
C VAL A 243 31.76 15.16 -3.54
N ALA A 244 31.24 14.46 -4.56
CA ALA A 244 31.80 13.18 -4.98
C ALA A 244 33.26 13.31 -5.43
N ASP A 245 33.58 14.33 -6.23
CA ASP A 245 34.95 14.56 -6.72
C ASP A 245 35.94 14.82 -5.57
N VAL A 246 35.53 15.56 -4.53
CA VAL A 246 36.34 15.79 -3.32
C VAL A 246 36.56 14.49 -2.55
N LEU A 247 35.55 13.63 -2.45
CA LEU A 247 35.69 12.32 -1.79
C LEU A 247 36.62 11.38 -2.57
N VAL A 248 36.60 11.44 -3.91
CA VAL A 248 37.54 10.71 -4.78
C VAL A 248 38.96 11.22 -4.56
N GLY A 249 39.17 12.55 -4.54
CA GLY A 249 40.48 13.14 -4.28
C GLY A 249 41.05 12.80 -2.90
N ALA A 250 40.19 12.44 -1.94
CA ALA A 250 40.56 12.00 -0.60
C ALA A 250 40.67 10.47 -0.45
N ASP A 251 40.57 9.71 -1.54
CA ASP A 251 40.59 8.23 -1.56
C ASP A 251 39.47 7.58 -0.70
N LEU A 252 38.34 8.29 -0.53
CA LEU A 252 37.17 7.83 0.21
C LEU A 252 36.02 7.36 -0.69
N ALA A 253 36.14 7.53 -2.00
CA ALA A 253 35.18 7.06 -2.99
C ALA A 253 35.87 6.76 -4.33
N GLU A 254 35.28 5.87 -5.11
CA GLU A 254 35.65 5.70 -6.52
C GLU A 254 34.95 6.77 -7.39
N ALA A 255 35.57 7.10 -8.52
CA ALA A 255 34.97 8.00 -9.51
C ALA A 255 33.62 7.45 -9.97
N GLN A 256 32.56 8.24 -9.81
CA GLN A 256 31.21 7.86 -10.15
C GLN A 256 30.40 9.09 -10.59
N ASP A 257 29.54 8.90 -11.58
CA ASP A 257 28.55 9.90 -11.95
C ASP A 257 27.46 9.94 -10.89
N VAL A 258 27.36 11.06 -10.18
CA VAL A 258 26.32 11.23 -9.17
C VAL A 258 24.99 11.34 -9.88
N ARG A 259 24.00 10.52 -9.49
CA ARG A 259 22.64 10.59 -10.05
C ARG A 259 21.65 10.98 -8.98
N VAL A 260 21.04 12.15 -9.13
CA VAL A 260 19.91 12.58 -8.28
C VAL A 260 18.71 11.68 -8.50
N GLN A 261 18.19 11.14 -7.40
CA GLN A 261 17.02 10.28 -7.36
C GLN A 261 15.84 11.08 -6.83
N ARG A 262 14.69 10.98 -7.52
CA ARG A 262 13.40 11.48 -7.06
C ARG A 262 12.70 10.39 -6.25
N LEU A 263 12.42 10.67 -4.99
CA LEU A 263 11.72 9.79 -4.06
C LEU A 263 10.21 10.07 -4.07
N GLU A 264 9.45 9.42 -3.19
CA GLU A 264 8.04 9.72 -3.02
C GLU A 264 7.87 11.14 -2.48
N GLY A 265 6.75 11.79 -2.82
CA GLY A 265 6.53 13.20 -2.45
C GLY A 265 7.47 14.20 -3.13
N ASP A 266 8.14 13.81 -4.22
CA ASP A 266 9.02 14.67 -5.03
C ASP A 266 10.26 15.19 -4.31
N VAL A 267 10.70 14.45 -3.30
CA VAL A 267 11.94 14.70 -2.55
C VAL A 267 13.15 14.22 -3.35
N LEU A 268 14.23 15.00 -3.32
CA LEU A 268 15.48 14.63 -3.98
C LEU A 268 16.46 13.97 -3.01
N ALA A 269 17.17 12.95 -3.49
CA ALA A 269 18.23 12.29 -2.74
C ALA A 269 19.37 11.81 -3.64
N VAL A 270 20.56 11.67 -3.06
CA VAL A 270 21.76 11.13 -3.70
C VAL A 270 22.44 10.16 -2.76
N SER A 271 23.08 9.14 -3.33
CA SER A 271 24.02 8.30 -2.59
C SER A 271 25.35 8.24 -3.30
N VAL A 272 26.43 8.43 -2.54
CA VAL A 272 27.81 8.28 -2.97
C VAL A 272 28.36 7.04 -2.26
N ALA A 273 28.75 6.02 -3.02
CA ALA A 273 29.39 4.85 -2.43
C ALA A 273 30.77 5.23 -1.88
N LEU A 274 31.07 4.77 -0.66
CA LEU A 274 32.34 5.07 0.00
C LEU A 274 33.26 3.83 0.03
N SER A 275 34.56 4.09 -0.03
CA SER A 275 35.65 3.16 0.25
C SER A 275 36.38 3.64 1.52
N GLY A 276 36.78 2.72 2.41
CA GLY A 276 37.69 3.04 3.53
C GLY A 276 37.15 3.87 4.71
N SER A 277 35.96 4.48 4.65
CA SER A 277 35.45 5.41 5.68
C SER A 277 34.73 4.78 6.89
N GLY A 278 34.66 3.45 6.96
CA GLY A 278 33.89 2.70 7.97
C GLY A 278 32.37 2.73 7.79
N ALA A 279 31.84 3.63 6.94
CA ALA A 279 30.46 3.61 6.45
C ALA A 279 30.43 3.23 4.96
N PRO A 280 29.46 2.42 4.50
CA PRO A 280 29.41 1.99 3.10
C PRO A 280 28.98 3.07 2.10
N ALA A 281 28.27 4.12 2.55
CA ALA A 281 27.82 5.20 1.66
C ALA A 281 27.57 6.50 2.41
N LEU A 282 27.69 7.61 1.69
CA LEU A 282 27.24 8.93 2.08
C LEU A 282 25.95 9.26 1.32
N VAL A 283 24.95 9.78 2.02
CA VAL A 283 23.64 10.10 1.46
C VAL A 283 23.33 11.56 1.68
N TRP A 284 22.89 12.24 0.63
CA TRP A 284 22.21 13.52 0.71
C TRP A 284 20.72 13.28 0.55
N ASP A 285 19.90 13.78 1.46
CA ASP A 285 18.44 13.80 1.35
C ASP A 285 17.98 15.25 1.52
N GLU A 286 17.17 15.76 0.59
CA GLU A 286 16.70 17.15 0.61
C GLU A 286 16.03 17.52 1.94
N ARG A 287 15.40 16.56 2.64
CA ARG A 287 14.75 16.81 3.94
C ARG A 287 15.72 16.82 5.12
N TYR A 288 16.75 15.98 5.06
CA TYR A 288 17.57 15.63 6.22
C TYR A 288 19.06 15.93 6.06
N GLY A 289 19.46 16.50 4.92
CA GLY A 289 20.83 16.87 4.62
C GLY A 289 21.75 15.65 4.45
N TRP A 290 23.01 15.84 4.81
CA TRP A 290 24.05 14.83 4.64
C TRP A 290 24.11 13.85 5.80
N ARG A 291 24.07 12.55 5.51
CA ARG A 291 24.24 11.49 6.50
C ARG A 291 25.03 10.29 5.97
N THR A 292 25.65 9.52 6.86
CA THR A 292 26.15 8.19 6.51
C THR A 292 24.99 7.19 6.39
N ALA A 293 25.19 6.13 5.62
CA ALA A 293 24.26 5.02 5.49
C ALA A 293 24.96 3.69 5.82
N VAL A 294 24.20 2.72 6.33
CA VAL A 294 24.70 1.40 6.78
C VAL A 294 24.62 0.32 5.70
N SER A 295 24.02 0.62 4.54
CA SER A 295 23.84 -0.33 3.45
C SER A 295 24.47 0.18 2.17
N LYS A 296 25.36 -0.62 1.57
CA LYS A 296 25.88 -0.36 0.22
C LYS A 296 24.83 -0.62 -0.86
N ARG A 297 23.93 -1.60 -0.65
CA ARG A 297 22.90 -2.00 -1.63
C ARG A 297 21.71 -1.05 -1.67
N HIS A 298 21.31 -0.53 -0.51
CA HIS A 298 20.14 0.33 -0.36
C HIS A 298 20.44 1.52 0.56
N PRO A 299 21.35 2.43 0.15
CA PRO A 299 21.85 3.51 1.03
C PRO A 299 20.78 4.53 1.42
N ILE A 300 19.85 4.86 0.49
CA ILE A 300 18.75 5.80 0.76
C ILE A 300 17.66 5.15 1.62
N GLY A 301 17.40 3.85 1.43
CA GLY A 301 16.39 3.10 2.16
C GLY A 301 14.98 3.25 1.57
N LYS A 302 13.97 2.76 2.30
CA LYS A 302 12.56 2.98 1.97
C LYS A 302 12.06 4.24 2.67
N GLU A 303 11.09 4.90 2.05
CA GLU A 303 10.40 6.02 2.66
C GLU A 303 9.49 5.55 3.80
N THR A 304 9.83 5.91 5.04
CA THR A 304 9.05 5.56 6.24
C THR A 304 8.37 6.77 6.88
N GLY A 305 8.55 7.96 6.33
CA GLY A 305 8.12 9.23 6.93
C GLY A 305 8.95 9.64 8.16
N THR A 306 9.92 8.83 8.57
CA THR A 306 10.83 9.10 9.67
C THR A 306 12.28 9.18 9.19
N PRO A 307 13.08 10.09 9.74
CA PRO A 307 14.51 10.15 9.46
C PRO A 307 15.20 8.84 9.85
N PRO A 308 16.14 8.32 9.04
CA PRO A 308 16.92 7.15 9.40
C PRO A 308 17.76 7.38 10.66
N GLU A 309 17.69 6.46 11.61
CA GLU A 309 18.45 6.49 12.87
C GLU A 309 19.03 5.10 13.17
N GLY A 310 20.11 5.06 13.95
CA GLY A 310 20.72 3.82 14.40
C GLY A 310 22.25 3.83 14.32
N ASP A 311 22.85 2.74 14.79
CA ASP A 311 24.30 2.57 14.77
C ASP A 311 24.85 2.61 13.35
N GLY A 312 25.85 3.47 13.13
CA GLY A 312 26.45 3.70 11.81
C GLY A 312 25.79 4.81 10.97
N ILE A 313 24.70 5.42 11.45
CA ILE A 313 24.12 6.62 10.85
C ILE A 313 24.59 7.86 11.62
N ARG A 314 25.22 8.80 10.89
CA ARG A 314 25.68 10.09 11.40
C ARG A 314 25.24 11.19 10.45
N TYR A 315 24.53 12.19 10.96
CA TYR A 315 24.19 13.43 10.25
C TYR A 315 25.36 14.40 10.35
N LEU A 316 25.89 14.82 9.21
CA LEU A 316 27.22 15.46 9.12
C LEU A 316 27.16 16.98 9.00
N SER A 317 25.99 17.55 8.69
CA SER A 317 25.83 19.01 8.55
C SER A 317 24.40 19.45 8.88
N GLU A 318 24.28 20.69 9.33
CA GLU A 318 23.00 21.41 9.48
C GLU A 318 22.61 22.16 8.19
N HIS A 319 23.49 22.22 7.20
CA HIS A 319 23.22 22.83 5.90
C HIS A 319 22.91 21.76 4.85
N GLN A 320 21.99 22.06 3.93
CA GLN A 320 21.77 21.20 2.76
C GLN A 320 22.98 21.17 1.82
N GLN A 321 23.72 22.28 1.74
CA GLN A 321 24.87 22.43 0.84
C GLN A 321 26.08 23.07 1.57
N PRO A 322 26.66 22.40 2.60
CA PRO A 322 27.92 22.84 3.20
C PRO A 322 29.06 22.81 2.19
N GLU A 323 30.15 23.52 2.47
CA GLU A 323 31.34 23.42 1.63
C GLU A 323 31.85 21.96 1.58
N PRO A 324 32.18 21.40 0.40
CA PRO A 324 32.59 20.00 0.29
C PRO A 324 33.75 19.60 1.23
N ALA A 325 34.66 20.52 1.51
CA ALA A 325 35.77 20.31 2.44
C ALA A 325 35.30 20.16 3.90
N GLU A 326 34.26 20.90 4.33
CA GLU A 326 33.67 20.76 5.66
C GLU A 326 33.01 19.38 5.82
N LEU A 327 32.32 18.93 4.77
CA LEU A 327 31.69 17.62 4.75
C LEU A 327 32.72 16.48 4.80
N LEU A 328 33.83 16.60 4.08
CA LEU A 328 34.96 15.68 4.14
C LEU A 328 35.56 15.62 5.57
N ALA A 329 35.79 16.79 6.19
CA ALA A 329 36.29 16.86 7.56
C ALA A 329 35.32 16.19 8.56
N ALA A 330 34.02 16.46 8.44
CA ALA A 330 32.99 15.85 9.27
C ALA A 330 32.87 14.33 9.07
N LEU A 331 33.06 13.84 7.84
CA LEU A 331 33.01 12.41 7.53
C LEU A 331 34.19 11.66 8.18
N THR A 332 35.39 12.24 8.12
CA THR A 332 36.65 11.64 8.62
C THR A 332 36.78 11.71 10.14
N ASP A 333 36.30 12.77 10.80
CA ASP A 333 36.28 12.83 12.27
C ASP A 333 35.07 12.05 12.82
N ARG A 334 35.35 10.91 13.48
CA ARG A 334 34.31 10.06 14.11
C ARG A 334 33.54 10.75 15.24
N ARG A 335 34.10 11.82 15.82
CA ARG A 335 33.46 12.61 16.87
C ARG A 335 32.47 13.63 16.30
N HIS A 336 32.50 13.87 14.99
CA HIS A 336 31.63 14.81 14.33
C HIS A 336 30.33 14.15 13.83
N GLY A 337 29.26 14.94 13.87
CA GLY A 337 27.90 14.56 13.48
C GLY A 337 27.02 14.10 14.64
N SER A 338 25.71 14.01 14.38
CA SER A 338 24.71 13.54 15.34
C SER A 338 24.04 12.24 14.89
N ARG A 339 23.54 11.45 15.85
CA ARG A 339 22.73 10.24 15.56
C ARG A 339 21.29 10.57 15.14
N HIS A 340 20.87 11.80 15.41
CA HIS A 340 19.55 12.32 15.08
C HIS A 340 19.68 13.39 14.00
N PRO A 341 18.70 13.51 13.10
CA PRO A 341 18.62 14.61 12.16
C PRO A 341 18.55 15.94 12.91
N LYS A 342 19.21 16.95 12.37
CA LYS A 342 19.06 18.32 12.83
C LYS A 342 18.12 19.08 11.92
N THR A 343 17.64 20.23 12.36
CA THR A 343 16.99 21.19 11.46
C THR A 343 17.97 21.51 10.34
N VAL A 344 17.57 21.24 9.09
CA VAL A 344 18.43 21.48 7.94
C VAL A 344 18.06 22.80 7.29
N TYR A 345 19.05 23.68 7.15
CA TYR A 345 18.89 24.95 6.49
C TYR A 345 19.09 24.79 4.98
N PRO A 346 18.17 25.33 4.15
CA PRO A 346 18.35 25.31 2.70
C PRO A 346 19.60 26.13 2.31
N ALA A 347 20.11 25.88 1.10
CA ALA A 347 21.26 26.62 0.57
C ALA A 347 21.03 28.15 0.70
N GLY A 348 21.97 28.86 1.33
CA GLY A 348 21.89 30.31 1.56
C GLY A 348 21.12 30.75 2.81
N GLY A 349 20.57 29.84 3.62
CA GLY A 349 19.99 30.16 4.93
C GLY A 349 21.09 30.46 5.97
N THR A 350 21.13 31.69 6.49
CA THR A 350 22.06 32.05 7.57
C THR A 350 21.58 31.51 8.92
N LEU A 351 22.51 30.94 9.70
CA LEU A 351 22.31 30.60 11.11
C LEU A 351 22.09 31.91 11.89
N ARG A 352 20.84 32.22 12.25
CA ARG A 352 20.60 33.18 13.32
C ARG A 352 20.73 32.43 14.64
N GLY A 353 21.88 32.61 15.29
CA GLY A 353 22.19 32.09 16.63
C GLY A 353 21.38 32.74 17.73
#